data_AF-A0A3S0DS75-F1
#
_entry.id   AF-A0A3S0DS75-F1
#
_cell.length_a   1.000
_cell.length_b   1.000
_cell.length_c   1.000
_cell.angle_alpha   90.00
_cell.angle_beta   90.00
_cell.angle_gamma   90.00
#
_symmetry.space_group_name_H-M   'P 1'
#
loop_
_entity.id
_entity.type
_entity.pdbx_description
1 polymer ?
#
loop_
_entity_poly.entity_id
_entity_poly.type
_entity_poly.pdbx_seq_one_letter_code
_entity_poly.pdbx_strand_id
1 'polypeptide(L)'
;MGIIKNKHGVYAARKKVPEELGEAVAAYIGNGKARVAWLQKSLQTISHDEANKLAKPVLMEFDRLLARARQDVKPSPLRENLSDTEIERMAAYQVASPLAEDESVRRDGLDLQPHDGLTDREFRKVDKALEGAKAAMRRALARGNISWVEDEIEEGQ
;
A
#
# COMPACT_ATOMS: atom_id res chain seq x y z
N MET A 1 -14.60 37.36 -12.12
CA MET A 1 -14.42 35.90 -11.85
C MET A 1 -15.15 35.59 -10.57
N GLY A 2 -15.90 34.50 -10.49
CA GLY A 2 -16.75 34.24 -9.33
C GLY A 2 -18.10 33.72 -9.76
N ILE A 3 -19.14 34.55 -9.67
CA ILE A 3 -20.52 34.19 -9.95
C ILE A 3 -21.06 35.00 -11.13
N ILE A 4 -21.80 34.36 -12.02
CA ILE A 4 -22.47 34.97 -13.17
C ILE A 4 -23.97 34.67 -13.09
N LYS A 5 -24.80 35.55 -13.62
CA LYS A 5 -26.25 35.33 -13.70
C LYS A 5 -26.61 34.84 -15.11
N ASN A 6 -27.34 33.74 -15.21
CA ASN A 6 -27.84 33.22 -16.48
C ASN A 6 -29.08 33.99 -16.95
N LYS A 7 -29.50 33.78 -18.21
CA LYS A 7 -30.73 34.38 -18.79
C LYS A 7 -32.00 34.08 -17.98
N HIS A 8 -32.03 32.96 -17.26
CA HIS A 8 -33.14 32.53 -16.40
C HIS A 8 -33.04 33.09 -14.95
N GLY A 9 -32.10 34.00 -14.68
CA GLY A 9 -31.92 34.61 -13.36
C GLY A 9 -31.14 33.76 -12.34
N VAL A 10 -30.81 32.51 -12.67
CA VAL A 10 -30.04 31.59 -11.82
C VAL A 10 -28.55 31.93 -11.86
N TYR A 11 -27.90 31.93 -10.70
CA TYR A 11 -26.46 32.14 -10.57
C TYR A 11 -25.65 30.88 -10.87
N ALA A 12 -24.49 31.07 -11.50
CA ALA A 12 -23.51 30.03 -11.81
C ALA A 12 -22.11 30.49 -11.43
N ALA A 13 -21.31 29.62 -10.83
CA ALA A 13 -19.90 29.89 -10.61
C ALA A 13 -19.14 29.71 -11.92
N ARG A 14 -18.28 30.67 -12.29
CA ARG A 14 -17.48 30.64 -13.52
C ARG A 14 -16.04 31.08 -13.27
N LYS A 15 -15.10 30.28 -13.79
CA LYS A 15 -13.66 30.52 -13.71
C LYS A 15 -12.98 30.29 -15.06
N LYS A 16 -12.09 31.21 -15.46
CA LYS A 16 -11.28 31.11 -16.68
C LYS A 16 -10.19 30.06 -16.50
N VAL A 17 -10.04 29.20 -17.51
CA VAL A 17 -8.96 28.21 -17.57
C VAL A 17 -7.78 28.82 -18.35
N PRO A 18 -6.55 28.74 -17.83
CA PRO A 18 -5.35 29.08 -18.59
C PRO A 18 -5.23 28.27 -19.88
N GLU A 19 -4.68 28.90 -20.93
CA GLU A 19 -4.56 28.30 -22.27
C GLU A 19 -3.84 26.95 -22.27
N GLU A 20 -2.71 26.90 -21.58
CA GLU A 20 -1.84 25.74 -21.41
C GLU A 20 -2.53 24.54 -20.75
N LEU A 21 -3.55 24.77 -19.92
CA LEU A 21 -4.21 23.74 -19.14
C LEU A 21 -5.52 23.27 -19.77
N GLY A 22 -5.96 23.93 -20.84
CA GLY A 22 -7.29 23.71 -21.37
C GLY A 22 -7.52 22.29 -21.90
N GLU A 23 -6.48 21.63 -22.39
CA GLU A 23 -6.51 20.23 -22.86
C GLU A 23 -6.56 19.24 -21.69
N ALA A 24 -5.64 19.39 -20.72
CA ALA A 24 -5.62 18.55 -19.53
C ALA A 24 -6.93 18.65 -18.73
N VAL A 25 -7.46 19.87 -18.56
CA VAL A 25 -8.76 20.09 -17.91
C VAL A 25 -9.91 19.48 -18.71
N ALA A 26 -9.85 19.46 -20.04
CA ALA A 26 -10.86 18.81 -20.88
C ALA A 26 -10.85 17.28 -20.69
N ALA A 27 -9.66 16.68 -20.63
CA ALA A 27 -9.49 15.26 -20.33
C ALA A 27 -10.09 14.88 -18.96
N TYR A 28 -9.89 15.71 -17.94
CA TYR A 28 -10.45 15.47 -16.60
C TYR A 28 -11.97 15.57 -16.53
N ILE A 29 -12.57 16.50 -17.27
CA ILE A 29 -14.03 16.73 -17.23
C ILE A 29 -14.79 15.74 -18.12
N GLY A 30 -14.11 15.15 -19.12
CA GLY A 30 -14.73 14.17 -20.01
C GLY A 30 -15.85 14.75 -20.88
N ASN A 31 -15.81 16.05 -21.16
CA ASN A 31 -16.87 16.74 -21.92
C ASN A 31 -16.75 16.56 -23.46
N GLY A 32 -15.85 15.71 -23.93
CA GLY A 32 -15.62 15.44 -25.36
C GLY A 32 -15.04 16.61 -26.16
N LYS A 33 -14.65 17.72 -25.52
CA LYS A 33 -14.03 18.86 -26.20
C LYS A 33 -12.51 18.70 -26.18
N ALA A 34 -11.84 19.15 -27.24
CA ALA A 34 -10.38 19.18 -27.27
C ALA A 34 -9.79 20.13 -26.22
N ARG A 35 -10.47 21.25 -25.94
CA ARG A 35 -10.01 22.27 -25.00
C ARG A 35 -11.16 22.97 -24.29
N VAL A 36 -10.97 23.28 -22.99
CA VAL A 36 -11.92 24.04 -22.18
C VAL A 36 -11.32 25.40 -21.81
N ALA A 37 -11.94 26.49 -22.27
CA ALA A 37 -11.54 27.86 -21.91
C ALA A 37 -12.16 28.36 -20.59
N TRP A 38 -13.29 27.77 -20.17
CA TRP A 38 -14.05 28.20 -19.00
C TRP A 38 -14.65 27.02 -18.25
N LEU A 39 -14.45 27.01 -16.93
CA LEU A 39 -15.19 26.16 -16.00
C LEU A 39 -16.44 26.90 -15.57
N GLN A 40 -17.59 26.23 -15.67
CA GLN A 40 -18.87 26.78 -15.24
C GLN A 40 -19.73 25.70 -14.58
N LYS A 41 -20.29 26.01 -13.41
CA LYS A 41 -21.22 25.14 -12.69
C LYS A 41 -22.39 25.99 -12.16
N SER A 42 -23.61 25.57 -12.41
CA SER A 42 -24.82 26.25 -11.91
C SER A 42 -24.89 26.11 -10.39
N LEU A 43 -25.25 27.18 -9.68
CA LEU A 43 -25.47 27.18 -8.22
C LEU A 43 -26.95 26.97 -7.86
N GLN A 44 -27.82 26.85 -8.87
CA GLN A 44 -29.26 26.57 -8.71
C GLN A 44 -30.03 27.56 -7.81
N THR A 45 -29.48 28.74 -7.53
CA THR A 45 -30.14 29.78 -6.75
C THR A 45 -30.27 31.07 -7.54
N ILE A 46 -31.36 31.80 -7.29
CA ILE A 46 -31.64 33.14 -7.84
C ILE A 46 -31.15 34.21 -6.83
N SER A 47 -30.92 33.84 -5.57
CA SER A 47 -30.46 34.75 -4.52
C SER A 47 -28.95 34.97 -4.61
N HIS A 48 -28.54 36.24 -4.62
CA HIS A 48 -27.12 36.61 -4.73
C HIS A 48 -26.30 36.19 -3.51
N ASP A 49 -26.85 36.35 -2.30
CA ASP A 49 -26.11 36.06 -1.06
C ASP A 49 -25.92 34.56 -0.85
N GLU A 50 -26.95 33.77 -1.17
CA GLU A 50 -26.84 32.31 -1.18
C GLU A 50 -25.87 31.85 -2.26
N ALA A 51 -25.93 32.46 -3.45
CA ALA A 51 -24.99 32.16 -4.52
C ALA A 51 -23.55 32.43 -4.07
N ASN A 52 -23.29 33.51 -3.34
CA ASN A 52 -21.95 33.84 -2.86
C ASN A 52 -21.44 32.82 -1.82
N LYS A 53 -22.31 32.33 -0.94
CA LYS A 53 -21.98 31.24 -0.01
C LYS A 53 -21.67 29.92 -0.75
N LEU A 54 -22.52 29.55 -1.72
CA LEU A 54 -22.38 28.32 -2.51
C LEU A 54 -21.24 28.37 -3.53
N ALA A 55 -20.87 29.56 -4.00
CA ALA A 55 -19.79 29.74 -4.97
C ALA A 55 -18.43 29.38 -4.39
N LYS A 56 -18.18 29.65 -3.09
CA LYS A 56 -16.88 29.41 -2.44
C LYS A 56 -16.40 27.96 -2.57
N PRO A 57 -17.17 26.93 -2.17
CA PRO A 57 -16.72 25.54 -2.33
C PRO A 57 -16.54 25.16 -3.81
N VAL A 58 -17.41 25.64 -4.70
CA VAL A 58 -17.30 25.35 -6.14
C VAL A 58 -16.04 25.97 -6.76
N LEU A 59 -15.68 27.19 -6.36
CA LEU A 59 -14.45 27.84 -6.82
C LEU A 59 -13.22 27.12 -6.28
N MET A 60 -13.25 26.62 -5.05
CA MET A 60 -12.20 25.75 -4.50
C MET A 60 -12.06 24.44 -5.27
N GLU A 61 -13.16 23.81 -5.68
CA GLU A 61 -13.12 22.62 -6.56
C GLU A 61 -12.41 22.95 -7.88
N PHE A 62 -12.73 24.10 -8.48
CA PHE A 62 -12.04 24.55 -9.70
C PHE A 62 -10.56 24.80 -9.47
N ASP A 63 -10.17 25.39 -8.33
CA ASP A 63 -8.76 25.58 -7.97
C ASP A 63 -8.02 24.25 -7.81
N ARG A 64 -8.62 23.27 -7.15
CA ARG A 64 -8.04 21.92 -7.03
C ARG A 64 -7.86 21.26 -8.40
N LEU A 65 -8.85 21.38 -9.28
CA LEU A 65 -8.76 20.83 -10.63
C LEU A 65 -7.64 21.50 -11.44
N LEU A 66 -7.54 22.82 -11.39
CA LEU A 66 -6.49 23.57 -12.08
C LEU A 66 -5.10 23.25 -11.52
N ALA A 67 -4.98 23.08 -10.20
CA ALA A 67 -3.72 22.70 -9.56
C ALA A 67 -3.26 21.30 -10.00
N ARG A 68 -4.19 20.34 -10.06
CA ARG A 68 -3.90 18.99 -10.55
C ARG A 68 -3.50 19.00 -12.03
N ALA A 69 -4.27 19.67 -12.89
CA ALA A 69 -3.93 19.81 -14.30
C ALA A 69 -2.55 20.47 -14.52
N ARG A 70 -2.17 21.43 -13.67
CA ARG A 70 -0.83 22.03 -13.70
C ARG A 70 0.27 21.03 -13.35
N GLN A 71 0.03 20.09 -12.44
CA GLN A 71 1.02 19.07 -12.10
C GLN A 71 1.29 18.12 -13.26
N ASP A 72 0.25 17.80 -14.04
CA ASP A 72 0.40 16.89 -15.19
C ASP A 72 1.03 17.59 -16.40
N VAL A 73 0.67 18.87 -16.63
CA VAL A 73 1.21 19.66 -17.76
C VAL A 73 2.62 20.15 -17.48
N LYS A 74 2.97 20.44 -16.21
CA LYS A 74 4.34 20.77 -15.87
C LYS A 74 5.17 19.51 -16.16
N PRO A 75 6.10 19.54 -17.13
CA PRO A 75 6.97 18.41 -17.34
C PRO A 75 7.73 18.23 -16.04
N SER A 76 7.35 17.23 -15.25
CA SER A 76 8.34 16.60 -14.39
C SER A 76 9.45 16.23 -15.34
N PRO A 77 10.67 16.78 -15.20
CA PRO A 77 11.76 16.31 -16.03
C PRO A 77 11.83 14.82 -15.75
N LEU A 78 11.39 14.01 -16.73
CA LEU A 78 11.58 12.58 -16.72
C LEU A 78 13.10 12.44 -16.77
N ARG A 79 13.71 12.37 -15.60
CA ARG A 79 15.13 12.07 -15.50
C ARG A 79 15.23 10.61 -15.92
N GLU A 80 15.72 10.40 -17.13
CA GLU A 80 15.97 9.06 -17.66
C GLU A 80 17.14 8.39 -16.94
N ASN A 81 18.00 9.18 -16.28
CA ASN A 81 19.20 8.73 -15.61
C ASN A 81 19.22 9.22 -14.15
N LEU A 82 19.56 8.31 -13.24
CA LEU A 82 19.91 8.61 -11.86
C LEU A 82 21.42 8.81 -11.78
N SER A 83 21.88 9.75 -10.95
CA SER A 83 23.30 9.87 -10.64
C SER A 83 23.77 8.72 -9.75
N ASP A 84 25.06 8.38 -9.81
CA ASP A 84 25.64 7.32 -8.98
C ASP A 84 25.37 7.53 -7.48
N THR A 85 25.42 8.79 -7.01
CA THR A 85 25.11 9.15 -5.62
C THR A 85 23.63 8.92 -5.26
N GLU A 86 22.71 9.16 -6.19
CA GLU A 86 21.28 8.88 -5.98
C GLU A 86 21.02 7.38 -5.94
N ILE A 87 21.65 6.61 -6.84
CA ILE A 87 21.59 5.15 -6.87
C ILE A 87 22.13 4.58 -5.55
N GLU A 88 23.28 5.05 -5.09
CA GLU A 88 23.89 4.63 -3.83
C GLU A 88 22.98 4.94 -2.64
N ARG A 89 22.36 6.12 -2.61
CA ARG A 89 21.43 6.51 -1.54
C ARG A 89 20.16 5.67 -1.54
N MET A 90 19.62 5.34 -2.71
CA MET A 90 18.47 4.45 -2.86
C MET A 90 18.81 3.02 -2.43
N ALA A 91 19.97 2.51 -2.84
CA ALA A 91 20.46 1.20 -2.42
C ALA A 91 20.66 1.13 -0.90
N ALA A 92 21.28 2.15 -0.31
CA ALA A 92 21.46 2.25 1.14
C ALA A 92 20.12 2.25 1.88
N TYR A 93 19.12 2.98 1.38
CA TYR A 93 17.77 2.99 1.96
C TYR A 93 17.12 1.60 1.88
N GLN A 94 17.24 0.91 0.73
CA GLN A 94 16.65 -0.41 0.54
C GLN A 94 17.27 -1.46 1.48
N VAL A 95 18.58 -1.38 1.72
CA VAL A 95 19.31 -2.33 2.57
C VAL A 95 19.18 -1.98 4.07
N ALA A 96 18.79 -0.74 4.41
CA ALA A 96 18.62 -0.31 5.79
C ALA A 96 17.53 -1.08 6.55
N SER A 97 16.38 -1.41 5.92
CA SER A 97 15.31 -2.18 6.59
C SER A 97 15.75 -3.63 6.89
N PRO A 98 16.27 -4.41 5.91
CA PRO A 98 16.81 -5.74 6.19
C PRO A 98 17.94 -5.75 7.22
N LEU A 99 18.84 -4.76 7.21
CA LEU A 99 19.90 -4.64 8.21
C LEU A 99 19.35 -4.34 9.62
N ALA A 100 18.32 -3.50 9.72
CA ALA A 100 17.67 -3.21 11.00
C ALA A 100 16.91 -4.43 11.52
N GLU A 101 16.27 -5.20 10.63
CA GLU A 101 15.64 -6.47 10.97
C GLU A 101 16.67 -7.50 11.43
N ASP A 102 17.77 -7.68 10.71
CA ASP A 102 18.88 -8.55 11.10
C ASP A 102 19.50 -8.13 12.45
N GLU A 103 19.72 -6.83 12.65
CA GLU A 103 20.19 -6.28 13.93
C GLU A 103 19.18 -6.52 15.06
N SER A 104 17.87 -6.40 14.78
CA SER A 104 16.82 -6.74 15.76
C SER A 104 16.84 -8.22 16.11
N VAL A 105 17.02 -9.12 15.13
CA VAL A 105 17.14 -10.56 15.36
C VAL A 105 18.41 -10.89 16.14
N ARG A 106 19.53 -10.19 15.89
CA ARG A 106 20.77 -10.37 16.65
C ARG A 106 20.68 -9.82 18.07
N ARG A 107 19.97 -8.71 18.26
CA ARG A 107 19.74 -8.08 19.56
C ARG A 107 18.74 -8.86 20.41
N ASP A 108 17.65 -9.33 19.80
CA ASP A 108 16.58 -10.09 20.44
C ASP A 108 16.89 -11.60 20.47
N GLY A 109 17.93 -12.01 19.74
CA GLY A 109 18.46 -13.37 19.59
C GLY A 109 19.20 -13.91 20.82
N LEU A 110 18.61 -13.71 22.00
CA LEU A 110 18.92 -14.47 23.20
C LEU A 110 17.69 -15.00 23.94
N ASP A 111 16.45 -14.71 23.50
CA ASP A 111 15.23 -15.18 24.20
C ASP A 111 14.11 -15.76 23.30
N LEU A 112 14.33 -15.94 22.00
CA LEU A 112 13.34 -16.62 21.15
C LEU A 112 13.62 -18.13 21.06
N GLN A 113 12.77 -18.85 21.80
CA GLN A 113 12.48 -20.27 21.70
C GLN A 113 12.46 -20.75 20.23
N PRO A 114 12.87 -21.99 19.93
CA PRO A 114 12.74 -22.53 18.58
C PRO A 114 11.26 -22.56 18.19
N HIS A 115 10.90 -21.80 17.16
CA HIS A 115 9.53 -21.74 16.65
C HIS A 115 9.00 -23.12 16.19
N ASP A 116 9.88 -24.10 15.96
CA ASP A 116 9.52 -25.42 15.45
C ASP A 116 10.03 -26.59 16.33
N GLY A 117 10.34 -26.38 17.61
CA GLY A 117 10.94 -27.43 18.45
C GLY A 117 10.63 -27.35 19.96
N LEU A 118 10.62 -28.53 20.60
CA LEU A 118 10.53 -28.65 22.06
C LEU A 118 11.74 -27.98 22.71
N THR A 119 11.52 -27.25 23.82
CA THR A 119 12.62 -26.71 24.61
C THR A 119 13.47 -27.84 25.22
N ASP A 120 14.74 -27.59 25.56
CA ASP A 120 15.64 -28.58 26.17
C ASP A 120 15.02 -29.30 27.39
N ARG A 121 14.22 -28.57 28.18
CA ARG A 121 13.52 -29.11 29.34
C ARG A 121 12.39 -30.06 28.94
N GLU A 122 11.66 -29.72 27.89
CA GLU A 122 10.56 -30.53 27.37
C GLU A 122 11.09 -31.75 26.63
N PHE A 123 12.17 -31.60 25.86
CA PHE A 123 12.88 -32.71 25.24
C PHE A 123 13.34 -33.73 26.29
N ARG A 124 13.95 -33.26 27.40
CA ARG A 124 14.32 -34.15 28.52
C ARG A 124 13.13 -34.82 29.20
N LYS A 125 11.96 -34.17 29.27
CA LYS A 125 10.74 -34.79 29.81
C LYS A 125 10.19 -35.86 28.89
N VAL A 126 10.14 -35.59 27.59
CA VAL A 126 9.68 -36.55 26.56
C VAL A 126 10.62 -37.74 26.51
N ASP A 127 11.93 -37.52 26.50
CA ASP A 127 12.94 -38.58 26.46
C ASP A 127 12.84 -39.49 27.70
N LYS A 128 12.70 -38.90 28.89
CA LYS A 128 12.49 -39.66 30.12
C LYS A 128 11.17 -40.45 30.12
N ALA A 129 10.12 -39.93 29.50
CA ALA A 129 8.85 -40.64 29.35
C ALA A 129 8.97 -41.81 28.35
N LEU A 130 9.81 -41.67 27.31
CA LEU A 130 10.00 -42.67 26.28
C LEU A 130 10.94 -43.82 26.67
N GLU A 131 11.83 -43.63 27.66
CA GLU A 131 12.82 -44.66 28.06
C GLU A 131 12.20 -46.00 28.44
N GLY A 132 11.05 -46.00 29.13
CA GLY A 132 10.32 -47.23 29.44
C GLY A 132 9.80 -47.96 28.20
N ALA A 133 9.27 -47.21 27.23
CA ALA A 133 8.79 -47.72 25.96
C ALA A 133 9.94 -48.24 25.09
N LYS A 134 11.07 -47.52 25.01
CA LYS A 134 12.28 -47.95 24.28
C LYS A 134 12.80 -49.30 24.79
N ALA A 135 12.79 -49.51 26.11
CA ALA A 135 13.24 -50.77 26.70
C ALA A 135 12.31 -51.95 26.34
N ALA A 136 10.99 -51.72 26.31
CA ALA A 136 10.02 -52.72 25.87
C ALA A 136 10.14 -53.02 24.37
N MET A 137 10.29 -51.97 23.55
CA MET A 137 10.45 -52.07 22.10
C MET A 137 11.73 -52.82 21.72
N ARG A 138 12.87 -52.51 22.36
CA ARG A 138 14.13 -53.24 22.16
C ARG A 138 13.99 -54.74 22.46
N ARG A 139 13.27 -55.12 23.51
CA ARG A 139 13.01 -56.53 23.84
C ARG A 139 12.04 -57.20 22.85
N ALA A 140 11.08 -56.46 22.31
CA ALA A 140 10.16 -56.96 21.29
C ALA A 140 10.92 -57.23 19.96
N LEU A 141 11.70 -56.25 19.50
CA LEU A 141 12.56 -56.36 18.32
C LEU A 141 13.59 -57.49 18.44
N ALA A 142 14.24 -57.63 19.60
CA ALA A 142 15.18 -58.73 19.85
C ALA A 142 14.55 -60.13 19.77
N ARG A 143 13.22 -60.24 19.89
CA ARG A 143 12.46 -61.49 19.74
C ARG A 143 11.83 -61.64 18.34
N GLY A 144 12.20 -60.76 17.41
CA GLY A 144 11.67 -60.77 16.04
C GLY A 144 10.23 -60.27 15.91
N ASN A 145 9.66 -59.66 16.96
CA ASN A 145 8.35 -59.04 16.86
C ASN A 145 8.50 -57.59 16.38
N ILE A 146 8.17 -57.37 15.11
CA ILE A 146 8.27 -56.06 14.43
C ILE A 146 6.94 -55.28 14.41
N SER A 147 5.90 -55.77 15.10
CA SER A 147 4.56 -55.14 15.12
C SER A 147 4.54 -53.69 15.63
N TRP A 148 5.65 -53.20 16.18
CA TRP A 148 5.81 -51.83 16.67
C TRP A 148 6.33 -50.85 15.60
N VAL A 149 6.83 -51.37 14.47
CA VAL A 149 7.48 -50.60 13.39
C VAL A 149 6.82 -50.87 12.03
N GLU A 150 5.92 -51.87 11.95
CA GLU A 150 5.20 -52.22 10.70
C GLU A 150 4.43 -51.02 10.11
N ASP A 151 3.75 -50.21 10.93
CA ASP A 151 2.99 -49.03 10.45
C ASP A 151 3.88 -47.93 9.84
N GLU A 152 5.14 -47.76 10.27
CA GLU A 152 6.05 -46.73 9.74
C GLU A 152 6.78 -47.19 8.45
N ILE A 153 6.87 -48.50 8.21
CA ILE A 153 7.53 -49.05 7.01
C ILE A 153 6.59 -49.01 5.79
N GLU A 154 5.27 -49.10 6.00
CA GLU A 154 4.27 -49.08 4.92
C GLU A 154 4.07 -47.68 4.30
N GLU A 155 4.25 -46.59 5.06
CA GLU A 155 4.12 -45.20 4.54
C GLU A 155 5.36 -44.71 3.76
N GLY A 156 6.46 -45.47 3.76
CA GLY A 156 7.74 -45.09 3.15
C GLY A 156 8.04 -45.70 1.77
N GLN A 157 7.08 -46.40 1.15
CA GLN A 157 7.21 -47.00 -0.19
C GLN A 157 6.33 -46.34 -1.25
#